data_AF-A0A9D7R0G3-F1
#
_entry.id   AF-A0A9D7R0G3-F1
#
_cell.length_a   1.000
_cell.length_b   1.000
_cell.length_c   1.000
_cell.angle_alpha   90.00
_cell.angle_beta   90.00
_cell.angle_gamma   90.00
#
_symmetry.space_group_name_H-M   'P 1'
#
loop_
_entity.id
_entity.type
_entity.pdbx_description
1 polymer ?
#
loop_
_entity_poly.entity_id
_entity_poly.type
_entity_poly.pdbx_seq_one_letter_code
_entity_poly.pdbx_strand_id
1 'polypeptide(L)'
;MSNASAESNPFFSRPILNSPYKRPELHWELDGSGQPTQKILEFRRPADFITPIPKPKKLRRAEQEVLGFEEGDGISTKGQQCDTRSIINEVRGLVEAWRSIPQQALWQVTPETARLLHHWRHHEFVGVRPFFCQIEAVETAIWLAEVAQHTSGLGAMCSPQSVRNVTQCLVFR
;
A
#
# COMPACT_ATOMS: atom_id res chain seq x y z
N MET A 1 8.88 -2.50 -48.62
CA MET A 1 8.88 -3.66 -47.71
C MET A 1 9.01 -3.10 -46.30
N SER A 2 7.91 -3.20 -45.56
CA SER A 2 7.66 -2.69 -44.22
C SER A 2 8.61 -3.27 -43.17
N ASN A 3 9.22 -2.41 -42.34
CA ASN A 3 9.73 -2.81 -41.04
C ASN A 3 9.05 -1.93 -39.99
N ALA A 4 7.96 -2.45 -39.44
CA ALA A 4 7.16 -1.81 -38.41
C ALA A 4 7.89 -1.84 -37.06
N SER A 5 7.87 -0.69 -36.39
CA SER A 5 8.07 -0.45 -34.95
C SER A 5 9.07 -1.35 -34.19
N ALA A 6 10.28 -0.82 -33.98
CA ALA A 6 10.96 -1.03 -32.71
C ALA A 6 10.12 -0.34 -31.62
N GLU A 7 9.08 -1.02 -31.16
CA GLU A 7 8.09 -0.60 -30.16
C GLU A 7 8.81 -0.04 -28.92
N SER A 8 8.73 1.28 -28.74
CA SER A 8 9.16 1.94 -27.51
C SER A 8 8.27 1.46 -26.37
N ASN A 9 8.75 0.50 -25.57
CA ASN A 9 7.98 -0.03 -24.45
C ASN A 9 7.51 1.14 -23.53
N PRO A 10 6.19 1.41 -23.44
CA PRO A 10 5.66 2.56 -22.74
C PRO A 10 6.04 2.62 -21.27
N PHE A 11 6.26 1.46 -20.64
CA PHE A 11 6.67 1.34 -19.24
C PHE A 11 8.00 2.05 -18.98
N PHE A 12 9.01 1.86 -19.85
CA PHE A 12 10.32 2.47 -19.64
C PHE A 12 10.32 3.98 -19.93
N SER A 13 9.39 4.44 -20.78
CA SER A 13 9.22 5.86 -21.04
C SER A 13 8.54 6.59 -19.88
N ARG A 14 7.58 5.95 -19.21
CA ARG A 14 6.82 6.54 -18.11
C ARG A 14 6.52 5.50 -17.01
N PRO A 15 7.53 5.10 -16.22
CA PRO A 15 7.36 4.04 -15.22
C PRO A 15 6.46 4.45 -14.05
N ILE A 16 6.44 5.75 -13.72
CA ILE A 16 5.63 6.30 -12.63
C ILE A 16 4.39 6.98 -13.23
N LEU A 17 3.20 6.47 -12.88
CA LEU A 17 1.92 6.96 -13.42
C LEU A 17 1.23 7.99 -12.52
N ASN A 18 1.44 7.91 -11.20
CA ASN A 18 0.70 8.70 -10.22
C ASN A 18 1.53 9.84 -9.65
N SER A 19 0.85 10.91 -9.23
CA SER A 19 1.47 11.98 -8.43
C SER A 19 1.76 11.49 -7.00
N PRO A 20 2.90 11.86 -6.38
CA PRO A 20 3.20 11.50 -4.99
C PRO A 20 2.29 12.21 -3.96
N TYR A 21 1.53 13.23 -4.38
CA TYR A 21 0.67 14.04 -3.51
C TYR A 21 -0.81 13.68 -3.59
N LYS A 22 -1.19 12.75 -4.47
CA LYS A 22 -2.57 12.30 -4.66
C LYS A 22 -2.70 10.80 -4.38
N ARG A 23 -3.92 10.36 -4.11
CA ARG A 23 -4.25 8.94 -4.03
C ARG A 23 -3.84 8.26 -5.35
N PRO A 24 -3.14 7.12 -5.31
CA PRO A 24 -2.82 6.37 -6.52
C PRO A 24 -4.10 5.84 -7.17
N GLU A 25 -4.29 6.16 -8.45
CA GLU A 25 -5.47 5.76 -9.23
C GLU A 25 -5.09 4.77 -10.34
N LEU A 26 -3.81 4.70 -10.70
CA LEU A 26 -3.33 3.89 -11.82
C LEU A 26 -2.21 2.94 -11.37
N HIS A 27 -2.10 1.78 -12.00
CA HIS A 27 -0.86 0.99 -11.90
C HIS A 27 -0.61 0.15 -13.15
N TRP A 28 0.65 -0.20 -13.37
CA TRP A 28 1.04 -1.19 -14.36
C TRP A 28 0.69 -2.59 -13.86
N GLU A 29 -0.02 -3.36 -14.71
CA GLU A 29 -0.23 -4.80 -14.51
C GLU A 29 1.13 -5.51 -14.58
N LEU A 30 1.34 -6.42 -13.62
CA LEU A 30 2.52 -7.26 -13.55
C LEU A 30 2.12 -8.70 -13.82
N ASP A 31 2.92 -9.43 -14.59
CA ASP A 31 2.76 -10.86 -14.78
C ASP A 31 3.18 -11.65 -13.53
N GLY A 32 2.95 -12.97 -13.53
CA GLY A 32 3.34 -13.85 -12.42
C GLY A 32 4.86 -13.92 -12.15
N SER A 33 5.69 -13.33 -13.02
CA SER A 33 7.13 -13.17 -12.83
C SER A 33 7.52 -11.76 -12.37
N GLY A 34 6.55 -10.88 -12.14
CA GLY A 34 6.75 -9.50 -11.71
C GLY A 34 7.12 -8.53 -12.83
N GLN A 35 6.98 -8.91 -14.11
CA GLN A 35 7.29 -8.04 -15.25
C GLN A 35 6.06 -7.25 -15.72
N PRO A 36 6.24 -5.98 -16.13
CA PRO A 36 5.15 -5.14 -16.60
C PRO A 36 4.62 -5.62 -17.95
N THR A 37 3.33 -5.91 -18.02
CA THR A 37 2.63 -6.38 -19.24
C THR A 37 2.27 -5.24 -20.19
N GLN A 38 2.69 -4.00 -19.87
CA GLN A 38 2.38 -2.76 -20.60
C GLN A 38 0.89 -2.36 -20.56
N LYS A 39 0.06 -3.04 -19.75
CA LYS A 39 -1.31 -2.63 -19.50
C LYS A 39 -1.40 -1.74 -18.26
N ILE A 40 -2.21 -0.68 -18.36
CA ILE A 40 -2.51 0.22 -17.25
C ILE A 40 -3.90 -0.17 -16.72
N LEU A 41 -3.99 -0.34 -15.41
CA LEU A 41 -5.23 -0.59 -14.69
C LEU A 41 -5.63 0.65 -13.89
N GLU A 42 -6.91 1.00 -13.95
CA GLU A 42 -7.49 2.23 -13.38
C GLU A 42 -7.96 2.06 -11.92
N PHE A 43 -7.10 1.47 -11.10
CA PHE A 43 -7.29 1.44 -9.65
C PHE A 43 -5.95 1.41 -8.92
N ARG A 44 -5.97 1.68 -7.61
CA ARG A 44 -4.80 1.53 -6.75
C ARG A 44 -4.31 0.09 -6.75
N ARG A 45 -3.01 -0.14 -6.98
CA ARG A 45 -2.40 -1.48 -6.85
C ARG A 45 -2.75 -2.12 -5.49
N PRO A 46 -3.35 -3.31 -5.46
CA PRO A 46 -3.54 -4.07 -4.23
C PRO A 46 -2.19 -4.36 -3.57
N ALA A 47 -2.15 -4.50 -2.25
CA ALA A 47 -0.95 -5.02 -1.59
C ALA A 47 -0.66 -6.43 -2.12
N ASP A 48 0.57 -6.67 -2.58
CA ASP A 48 1.05 -7.99 -3.00
C ASP A 48 2.56 -8.09 -2.74
N PHE A 49 3.04 -9.26 -2.36
CA PHE A 49 4.43 -9.52 -1.94
C PHE A 49 5.31 -10.01 -3.10
N ILE A 50 5.10 -9.46 -4.29
CA ILE A 50 5.91 -9.80 -5.47
C ILE A 50 7.17 -8.93 -5.42
N THR A 51 8.32 -9.52 -5.08
CA THR A 51 9.63 -8.89 -5.26
C THR A 51 10.09 -9.09 -6.70
N PRO A 52 10.14 -8.03 -7.54
CA PRO A 52 10.68 -8.17 -8.88
C PRO A 52 12.21 -8.31 -8.76
N ILE A 53 12.70 -9.55 -8.67
CA ILE A 53 14.14 -9.83 -8.76
C ILE A 53 14.50 -9.79 -10.24
N PRO A 54 15.32 -8.84 -10.70
CA PRO A 54 15.83 -8.87 -12.06
C PRO A 54 16.63 -10.16 -12.21
N LYS A 55 16.19 -11.08 -13.08
CA LYS A 55 16.94 -12.30 -13.36
C LYS A 55 18.36 -11.89 -13.80
N PRO A 56 19.41 -12.36 -13.13
CA PRO A 56 20.78 -11.96 -13.45
C PRO A 56 21.07 -12.28 -14.92
N LYS A 57 21.47 -11.26 -15.69
CA LYS A 57 21.88 -11.44 -17.08
C LYS A 57 23.26 -12.13 -17.10
N LYS A 58 23.26 -13.44 -17.31
CA LYS A 58 24.40 -14.29 -17.72
C LYS A 58 25.76 -13.90 -17.12
N LEU A 59 26.10 -14.47 -15.95
CA LEU A 59 27.51 -14.61 -15.58
C LEU A 59 28.10 -15.82 -16.29
N ARG A 60 29.21 -15.59 -17.00
CA ARG A 60 30.03 -16.65 -17.60
C ARG A 60 30.69 -17.45 -16.48
N ARG A 61 30.30 -18.73 -16.37
CA ARG A 61 31.07 -19.88 -15.88
C ARG A 61 32.01 -19.64 -14.69
N ALA A 62 31.49 -19.85 -13.48
CA ALA A 62 32.07 -20.70 -12.45
C ALA A 62 30.94 -21.03 -11.47
N GLU A 63 30.81 -22.30 -11.07
CA GLU A 63 29.98 -22.72 -9.93
C GLU A 63 30.51 -22.01 -8.67
N GLN A 64 30.05 -20.79 -8.43
CA GLN A 64 29.91 -20.28 -7.09
C GLN A 64 28.46 -20.52 -6.72
N GLU A 65 28.27 -21.21 -5.60
CA GLU A 65 27.03 -21.33 -4.85
C GLU A 65 26.10 -20.16 -5.17
N VAL A 66 24.87 -20.49 -5.53
CA VAL A 66 23.76 -19.60 -5.23
C VAL A 66 23.95 -19.27 -3.75
N LEU A 67 24.48 -18.09 -3.46
CA LEU A 67 24.35 -17.48 -2.16
C LEU A 67 22.85 -17.37 -2.01
N GLY A 68 22.29 -18.40 -1.38
CA GLY A 68 20.99 -18.32 -0.80
C GLY A 68 21.07 -17.07 0.04
N PHE A 69 20.41 -16.02 -0.43
CA PHE A 69 19.64 -15.21 0.47
C PHE A 69 18.56 -16.16 1.02
N GLU A 70 19.00 -17.14 1.80
CA GLU A 70 18.21 -17.84 2.79
C GLU A 70 17.80 -16.71 3.71
N GLU A 71 16.60 -16.21 3.41
CA GLU A 71 15.58 -15.98 4.40
C GLU A 71 16.19 -15.77 5.79
N GLY A 72 16.80 -14.59 5.96
CA GLY A 72 17.02 -14.02 7.27
C GLY A 72 15.63 -13.85 7.86
N ASP A 73 15.27 -14.83 8.69
CA ASP A 73 13.97 -15.15 9.26
C ASP A 73 12.92 -15.78 8.33
N GLY A 74 12.99 -17.12 8.26
CA GLY A 74 11.86 -18.00 7.91
C GLY A 74 10.71 -17.91 8.92
N ILE A 75 10.08 -16.73 9.02
CA ILE A 75 8.95 -16.45 9.91
C ILE A 75 7.63 -16.35 9.14
N SER A 76 7.63 -16.28 7.80
CA SER A 76 6.39 -16.08 7.03
C SER A 76 6.03 -17.28 6.16
N THR A 77 5.40 -18.27 6.77
CA THR A 77 4.64 -19.35 6.10
C THR A 77 3.74 -18.77 5.00
N LYS A 78 3.55 -19.49 3.88
CA LYS A 78 2.69 -19.06 2.75
C LYS A 78 1.29 -18.59 3.19
N GLY A 79 0.75 -19.12 4.29
CA GLY A 79 -0.49 -18.66 4.92
C GLY A 79 -0.40 -17.25 5.50
N GLN A 80 0.68 -16.92 6.24
CA GLN A 80 0.89 -15.61 6.84
C GLN A 80 1.01 -14.49 5.79
N GLN A 81 1.56 -14.78 4.61
CA GLN A 81 1.62 -13.81 3.50
C GLN A 81 0.22 -13.51 2.92
N CYS A 82 -0.63 -14.53 2.81
CA CYS A 82 -2.02 -14.39 2.36
C CYS A 82 -2.85 -13.58 3.37
N ASP A 83 -2.74 -13.92 4.65
CA ASP A 83 -3.47 -13.26 5.74
C ASP A 83 -3.06 -11.78 5.85
N THR A 84 -1.74 -11.50 5.78
CA THR A 84 -1.23 -10.13 5.83
C THR A 84 -1.68 -9.31 4.62
N ARG A 85 -1.68 -9.88 3.42
CA ARG A 85 -2.20 -9.23 2.21
C ARG A 85 -3.67 -8.84 2.38
N SER A 86 -4.48 -9.75 2.92
CA SER A 86 -5.91 -9.53 3.15
C SER A 86 -6.12 -8.36 4.11
N ILE A 87 -5.45 -8.39 5.27
CA ILE A 87 -5.55 -7.37 6.31
C ILE A 87 -5.14 -5.99 5.79
N ILE A 88 -4.04 -5.88 5.02
CA ILE A 88 -3.60 -4.58 4.48
C ILE A 88 -4.65 -4.00 3.54
N ASN A 89 -5.22 -4.81 2.64
CA ASN A 89 -6.22 -4.33 1.69
C ASN A 89 -7.53 -3.97 2.40
N GLU A 90 -7.92 -4.71 3.44
CA GLU A 90 -9.08 -4.43 4.27
C GLU A 90 -8.93 -3.09 5.01
N VAL A 91 -7.81 -2.88 5.72
CA VAL A 91 -7.54 -1.63 6.45
C VAL A 91 -7.56 -0.43 5.49
N ARG A 92 -6.96 -0.57 4.30
CA ARG A 92 -7.02 0.48 3.27
C ARG A 92 -8.45 0.82 2.85
N GLY A 93 -9.31 -0.20 2.72
CA GLY A 93 -10.73 -0.01 2.42
C GLY A 93 -11.49 0.69 3.54
N LEU A 94 -11.25 0.31 4.79
CA LEU A 94 -11.87 0.91 5.97
C LEU A 94 -11.47 2.37 6.16
N VAL A 95 -10.17 2.67 6.04
CA VAL A 95 -9.64 4.03 6.12
C VAL A 95 -10.18 4.88 4.97
N GLU A 96 -10.32 4.32 3.76
CA GLU A 96 -10.92 5.02 2.62
C GLU A 96 -12.39 5.37 2.87
N ALA A 97 -13.18 4.40 3.33
CA ALA A 97 -14.58 4.61 3.66
C ALA A 97 -14.73 5.68 4.74
N TRP A 98 -13.91 5.64 5.79
CA TRP A 98 -13.90 6.65 6.85
C TRP A 98 -13.50 8.05 6.32
N ARG A 99 -12.49 8.13 5.45
CA ARG A 99 -12.05 9.38 4.81
C ARG A 99 -13.16 10.02 3.96
N SER A 100 -14.03 9.22 3.36
CA SER A 100 -15.12 9.68 2.50
C SER A 100 -16.28 10.37 3.24
N ILE A 101 -16.31 10.29 4.57
CA ILE A 101 -17.37 10.88 5.40
C ILE A 101 -17.26 12.42 5.38
N PRO A 102 -18.27 13.16 4.88
CA PRO A 102 -18.18 14.61 4.74
C PRO A 102 -18.38 15.35 6.06
N GLN A 103 -19.14 14.78 7.00
CA GLN A 103 -19.48 15.44 8.25
C GLN A 103 -18.45 15.16 9.34
N GLN A 104 -17.78 16.21 9.82
CA GLN A 104 -16.75 16.13 10.86
C GLN A 104 -17.25 15.47 12.16
N ALA A 105 -18.52 15.67 12.53
CA ALA A 105 -19.12 15.06 13.72
C ALA A 105 -19.21 13.52 13.63
N LEU A 106 -19.21 12.95 12.41
CA LEU A 106 -19.30 11.51 12.17
C LEU A 106 -17.94 10.84 12.05
N TRP A 107 -16.83 11.59 12.16
CA TRP A 107 -15.48 11.02 12.09
C TRP A 107 -15.12 10.19 13.31
N GLN A 108 -15.84 10.35 14.43
CA GLN A 108 -15.62 9.60 15.69
C GLN A 108 -14.17 9.73 16.19
N VAL A 109 -13.62 10.94 16.10
CA VAL A 109 -12.29 11.31 16.61
C VAL A 109 -12.41 12.42 17.65
N THR A 110 -11.37 12.61 18.44
CA THR A 110 -11.24 13.72 19.40
C THR A 110 -11.34 15.08 18.70
N PRO A 111 -11.78 16.14 19.41
CA PRO A 111 -11.88 17.49 18.84
C PRO A 111 -10.55 18.01 18.27
N GLU A 112 -9.43 17.68 18.91
CA GLU A 112 -8.07 18.03 18.48
C GLU A 112 -7.73 17.37 17.15
N THR A 113 -7.94 16.05 17.04
CA THR A 113 -7.74 15.28 15.81
C THR A 113 -8.67 15.76 14.70
N ALA A 114 -9.92 16.09 15.03
CA ALA A 114 -10.88 16.63 14.07
C ALA A 114 -10.40 17.96 13.47
N ARG A 115 -9.86 18.87 14.29
CA ARG A 115 -9.28 20.15 13.82
C ARG A 115 -8.07 19.91 12.92
N LEU A 116 -7.18 18.97 13.30
CA LEU A 116 -6.01 18.59 12.50
C LEU A 116 -6.41 18.05 11.12
N LEU A 117 -7.34 17.08 11.08
CA LEU A 117 -7.81 16.47 9.84
C LEU A 117 -8.53 17.50 8.95
N HIS A 118 -9.32 18.40 9.55
CA HIS A 118 -9.96 19.47 8.81
C HIS A 118 -8.93 20.35 8.10
N HIS A 119 -7.88 20.76 8.82
CA HIS A 119 -6.76 21.50 8.26
C HIS A 119 -6.07 20.71 7.14
N TRP A 120 -5.64 19.47 7.36
CA TRP A 120 -4.92 18.70 6.33
C TRP A 120 -5.73 18.37 5.08
N ARG A 121 -7.05 18.20 5.18
CA ARG A 121 -7.90 17.85 4.03
C ARG A 121 -8.28 19.05 3.16
N HIS A 122 -8.31 20.26 3.72
CA HIS A 122 -8.82 21.46 3.01
C HIS A 122 -7.79 22.58 2.87
N HIS A 123 -6.66 22.52 3.56
CA HIS A 123 -5.66 23.56 3.50
C HIS A 123 -4.80 23.45 2.23
N GLU A 124 -4.68 24.57 1.52
CA GLU A 124 -3.70 24.71 0.45
C GLU A 124 -2.32 24.99 1.04
N PHE A 125 -1.44 24.00 0.98
CA PHE A 125 -0.06 24.13 1.44
C PHE A 125 0.72 25.06 0.49
N VAL A 126 1.20 26.20 1.01
CA VAL A 126 2.01 27.19 0.28
C VAL A 126 3.50 26.80 0.22
N GLY A 127 3.91 25.77 0.96
CA GLY A 127 5.30 25.31 1.06
C GLY A 127 5.42 23.78 0.99
N VAL A 128 6.13 23.19 1.96
CA VAL A 128 6.31 21.73 2.02
C VAL A 128 4.97 21.06 2.30
N ARG A 129 4.43 20.39 1.27
CA ARG A 129 3.23 19.57 1.38
C ARG A 129 3.63 18.12 1.69
N PRO A 130 2.99 17.45 2.68
CA PRO A 130 3.25 16.04 2.94
C PRO A 130 2.83 15.17 1.75
N PHE A 131 3.58 14.09 1.50
CA PHE A 131 3.21 13.10 0.51
C PHE A 131 1.92 12.39 0.92
N PHE A 132 1.16 11.91 -0.07
CA PHE A 132 -0.08 11.20 0.20
C PHE A 132 0.14 10.00 1.12
N CYS A 133 1.23 9.25 0.93
CA CYS A 133 1.56 8.12 1.79
C CYS A 133 1.84 8.51 3.25
N GLN A 134 2.37 9.70 3.50
CA GLN A 134 2.59 10.21 4.86
C GLN A 134 1.26 10.55 5.52
N ILE A 135 0.39 11.26 4.80
CA ILE A 135 -0.96 11.58 5.28
C ILE A 135 -1.73 10.29 5.57
N GLU A 136 -1.71 9.33 4.62
CA GLU A 136 -2.39 8.06 4.76
C GLU A 136 -1.87 7.25 5.95
N ALA A 137 -0.56 7.24 6.21
CA ALA A 137 0.00 6.56 7.37
C ALA A 137 -0.52 7.16 8.68
N VAL A 138 -0.55 8.49 8.79
CA VAL A 138 -1.08 9.16 10.00
C VAL A 138 -2.59 8.94 10.13
N GLU A 139 -3.35 9.05 9.04
CA GLU A 139 -4.78 8.75 9.03
C GLU A 139 -5.08 7.30 9.44
N THR A 140 -4.24 6.35 9.04
CA THR A 140 -4.36 4.95 9.45
C THR A 140 -4.09 4.79 10.94
N ALA A 141 -3.06 5.46 11.47
CA ALA A 141 -2.76 5.45 12.90
C ALA A 141 -3.91 6.05 13.74
N ILE A 142 -4.47 7.18 13.29
CA ILE A 142 -5.66 7.81 13.91
C ILE A 142 -6.85 6.85 13.87
N TRP A 143 -7.11 6.24 12.71
CA TRP A 143 -8.23 5.31 12.56
C TRP A 143 -8.10 4.12 13.52
N LEU A 144 -6.92 3.52 13.64
CA LEU A 144 -6.66 2.42 14.57
C LEU A 144 -6.79 2.84 16.04
N ALA A 145 -6.31 4.03 16.39
CA ALA A 145 -6.28 4.51 17.76
C ALA A 145 -7.65 4.98 18.26
N GLU A 146 -8.39 5.73 17.44
CA GLU A 146 -9.61 6.43 17.88
C GLU A 146 -10.89 5.81 17.29
N VAL A 147 -10.88 5.35 16.04
CA VAL A 147 -12.11 4.99 15.31
C VAL A 147 -12.42 3.49 15.40
N ALA A 148 -11.41 2.63 15.26
CA ALA A 148 -11.57 1.18 15.19
C ALA A 148 -12.27 0.59 16.42
N GLN A 149 -12.05 1.21 17.58
CA GLN A 149 -12.67 0.82 18.85
C GLN A 149 -14.20 1.00 18.83
N HIS A 150 -14.69 2.02 18.12
CA HIS A 150 -16.12 2.33 18.01
C HIS A 150 -16.80 1.57 16.86
N THR A 151 -16.08 1.28 15.78
CA THR A 151 -16.61 0.55 14.63
C THR A 151 -16.72 -0.97 14.87
N SER A 152 -16.10 -1.48 15.94
CA SER A 152 -16.13 -2.91 16.32
C SER A 152 -17.56 -3.45 16.62
N GLY A 153 -18.58 -2.57 16.68
CA GLY A 153 -19.98 -2.98 16.78
C GLY A 153 -20.68 -3.30 15.44
N LEU A 154 -20.12 -2.92 14.28
CA LEU A 154 -20.80 -3.06 12.97
C LEU A 154 -20.16 -4.09 12.01
N GLY A 155 -19.14 -4.82 12.45
CA GLY A 155 -18.43 -5.79 11.61
C GLY A 155 -17.83 -6.93 12.43
N ALA A 156 -18.68 -7.82 12.92
CA ALA A 156 -18.27 -9.07 13.57
C ALA A 156 -17.70 -10.09 12.56
N MET A 157 -16.66 -9.72 11.82
CA MET A 157 -15.88 -10.64 10.98
C MET A 157 -14.36 -10.56 11.16
N CYS A 158 -13.84 -9.61 11.96
CA CYS A 158 -12.44 -9.64 12.36
C CYS A 158 -12.37 -9.97 13.86
N SER A 159 -11.86 -11.17 14.18
CA SER A 159 -11.66 -11.62 15.56
C SER A 159 -10.93 -10.53 16.37
N PRO A 160 -11.31 -10.27 17.64
CA PRO A 160 -10.64 -9.30 18.52
C PRO A 160 -9.12 -9.51 18.66
N GLN A 161 -8.61 -10.68 18.27
CA GLN A 161 -7.19 -11.00 18.22
C GLN A 161 -6.45 -10.33 17.05
N SER A 162 -7.11 -10.07 15.92
CA SER A 162 -6.47 -9.52 14.71
C SER A 162 -6.15 -8.02 14.85
N VAL A 163 -7.05 -7.24 15.44
CA VAL A 163 -6.85 -5.79 15.66
C VAL A 163 -5.78 -5.54 16.72
N ARG A 164 -5.68 -6.40 17.74
CA ARG A 164 -4.61 -6.34 18.75
C ARG A 164 -3.24 -6.60 18.15
N ASN A 165 -3.12 -7.52 17.18
CA ASN A 165 -1.84 -7.78 16.50
C ASN A 165 -1.35 -6.57 15.70
N VAL A 166 -2.23 -5.81 15.05
CA VAL A 166 -1.83 -4.60 14.30
C VAL A 166 -1.34 -3.49 15.25
N THR A 167 -2.02 -3.27 16.39
CA THR A 167 -1.58 -2.28 17.38
C THR A 167 -0.30 -2.74 18.11
N GLN A 168 -0.11 -4.05 18.30
CA GLN A 168 1.08 -4.60 18.94
C GLN A 168 2.32 -4.56 18.04
N CYS A 169 2.17 -4.70 16.71
CA CYS A 169 3.26 -4.52 15.74
C CYS A 169 3.73 -3.07 15.57
N LEU A 170 2.93 -2.06 15.96
CA LEU A 170 3.32 -0.65 15.86
C LEU A 170 3.88 -0.08 17.18
N VAL A 171 3.72 -0.77 18.31
CA VAL A 171 4.16 -0.29 19.64
C VAL A 171 5.43 -0.98 20.14
N PHE A 172 5.86 -2.10 19.53
CA PHE A 172 7.17 -2.69 19.81
C PHE A 172 8.09 -2.57 18.60
N ARG A 173 9.14 -1.77 18.81
CA ARG A 173 10.44 -1.68 18.11
C ARG A 173 10.77 -2.77 17.10
#